data_AF-A0A522UVU2-F1
#
_entry.id   AF-A0A522UVU2-F1
#
_cell.length_a   1.000
_cell.length_b   1.000
_cell.length_c   1.000
_cell.angle_alpha   90.00
_cell.angle_beta   90.00
_cell.angle_gamma   90.00
#
_symmetry.space_group_name_H-M   'P 1'
#
loop_
_entity.id
_entity.type
_entity.pdbx_description
1 polymer ?
#
loop_
_entity_poly.entity_id
_entity_poly.type
_entity_poly.pdbx_seq_one_letter_code
_entity_poly.pdbx_strand_id
1 'polypeptide(L)'
;MDDGVKIYGLCLERLKHQIKRAKAKDNHPSRENILLESYNTGDMEDIIDILELYDIEERNFDGLSAKLEELSFTVSTLLCERLFFDYTTQGELGLHLDLSVKKEQPVQTGGVKDTSAFRPFKL
;
A
#
# COMPACT_ATOMS: atom_id res chain seq x y z
N MET A 1 -29.92 -5.23 -5.40
CA MET A 1 -29.25 -4.59 -4.26
C MET A 1 -27.82 -5.09 -4.34
N ASP A 2 -26.89 -4.24 -4.78
CA ASP A 2 -25.47 -4.58 -4.76
C ASP A 2 -24.99 -4.43 -3.32
N ASP A 3 -25.11 -5.51 -2.54
CA ASP A 3 -24.33 -5.65 -1.32
C ASP A 3 -22.86 -5.68 -1.76
N GLY A 4 -22.23 -4.51 -1.76
CA GLY A 4 -20.86 -4.36 -2.21
C GLY A 4 -19.95 -5.38 -1.53
N VAL A 5 -19.06 -5.99 -2.31
CA VAL A 5 -18.17 -7.05 -1.82
C VAL A 5 -17.40 -6.56 -0.59
N LYS A 6 -17.56 -7.29 0.52
CA LYS A 6 -16.85 -7.04 1.77
C LYS A 6 -15.81 -8.12 2.03
N ILE A 7 -14.69 -7.70 2.61
CA ILE A 7 -13.60 -8.58 3.03
C ILE A 7 -13.13 -8.08 4.38
N TYR A 8 -13.27 -8.89 5.44
CA TYR A 8 -12.80 -8.56 6.79
C TYR A 8 -13.20 -7.12 7.22
N GLY A 9 -14.52 -6.88 7.31
CA GLY A 9 -15.08 -5.55 7.63
C GLY A 9 -14.92 -4.45 6.56
N LEU A 10 -14.01 -4.60 5.59
CA LEU A 10 -13.77 -3.60 4.54
C LEU A 10 -14.79 -3.68 3.42
N CYS A 11 -15.32 -2.53 2.99
CA CYS A 11 -16.22 -2.44 1.83
C CYS A 11 -15.44 -1.99 0.60
N LEU A 12 -15.24 -2.89 -0.37
CA LEU A 12 -14.43 -2.60 -1.56
C LEU A 12 -15.00 -1.47 -2.42
N GLU A 13 -16.33 -1.38 -2.54
CA GLU A 13 -16.96 -0.29 -3.31
C GLU A 13 -16.72 1.07 -2.66
N ARG A 14 -16.73 1.14 -1.32
CA ARG A 14 -16.41 2.37 -0.58
C ARG A 14 -14.95 2.77 -0.80
N LEU A 15 -14.03 1.81 -0.73
CA LEU A 15 -12.61 2.04 -0.98
C LEU A 15 -12.35 2.51 -2.42
N LYS A 16 -12.95 1.87 -3.43
CA LYS A 16 -12.86 2.33 -4.83
C LYS A 16 -13.28 3.78 -4.98
N HIS A 17 -14.39 4.17 -4.33
CA HIS A 17 -14.87 5.54 -4.37
C HIS A 17 -13.90 6.52 -3.71
N GLN A 18 -13.35 6.16 -2.55
CA GLN A 18 -12.36 6.99 -1.84
C GLN A 18 -11.05 7.13 -2.64
N ILE A 19 -10.54 6.05 -3.23
CA ILE A 19 -9.34 6.05 -4.08
C ILE A 19 -9.55 6.95 -5.29
N LYS A 20 -10.70 6.81 -5.99
CA LYS A 20 -11.03 7.68 -7.12
C LYS A 20 -11.04 9.16 -6.72
N ARG A 21 -11.62 9.48 -5.56
CA ARG A 21 -11.62 10.85 -5.02
C ARG A 21 -10.23 11.32 -4.61
N ALA A 22 -9.41 10.44 -4.03
CA ALA A 22 -8.04 10.72 -3.64
C ALA A 22 -7.19 11.07 -4.86
N LYS A 23 -7.27 10.27 -5.93
CA LYS A 23 -6.54 10.49 -7.19
C LYS A 23 -7.03 11.70 -8.00
N ALA A 24 -8.33 12.00 -7.96
CA ALA A 24 -8.90 13.13 -8.68
C ALA A 24 -8.56 14.51 -8.05
N LYS A 25 -8.08 14.54 -6.81
CA LYS A 25 -7.60 15.77 -6.19
C LYS A 25 -6.22 16.11 -6.75
N ASP A 26 -6.17 16.99 -7.74
CA ASP A 26 -4.99 17.48 -8.45
C ASP A 26 -4.03 18.34 -7.59
N ASN A 27 -4.23 18.36 -6.28
CA ASN A 27 -3.62 19.30 -5.35
C ASN A 27 -3.12 18.55 -4.11
N HIS A 28 -2.37 17.46 -4.32
CA HIS A 28 -1.63 16.79 -3.25
C HIS A 28 -0.23 17.39 -3.17
N PRO A 29 0.01 18.38 -2.28
CA PRO A 29 1.36 18.84 -2.00
C PRO A 29 2.10 17.68 -1.34
N SER A 30 3.00 17.04 -2.08
CA SER A 30 4.16 16.32 -1.54
C SER A 30 3.91 15.12 -0.62
N ARG A 31 2.66 14.70 -0.39
CA ARG A 31 2.35 13.55 0.47
C ARG A 31 2.41 12.27 -0.36
N GLU A 32 3.38 11.43 -0.05
CA GLU A 32 3.58 10.13 -0.67
C GLU A 32 2.39 9.19 -0.38
N ASN A 33 1.74 9.36 0.78
CA ASN A 33 0.64 8.52 1.25
C ASN A 33 -0.61 9.35 1.62
N ILE A 34 -1.80 8.83 1.30
CA ILE A 34 -3.10 9.43 1.60
C ILE A 34 -3.89 8.51 2.52
N LEU A 35 -4.35 9.02 3.66
CA LEU A 35 -5.30 8.31 4.52
C LEU A 35 -6.68 8.20 3.84
N LEU A 36 -7.17 6.97 3.66
CA LEU A 36 -8.48 6.66 3.10
C LEU A 36 -9.54 6.46 4.19
N GLU A 37 -9.25 5.62 5.17
CA GLU A 37 -10.13 5.29 6.30
C GLU A 37 -9.34 5.32 7.62
N SER A 38 -9.93 5.84 8.70
CA SER A 38 -9.44 5.70 10.08
C SER A 38 -10.45 4.91 10.88
N TYR A 39 -9.97 4.04 11.77
CA TYR A 39 -10.81 3.20 12.64
C TYR A 39 -10.94 3.76 14.05
N ASN A 40 -10.35 4.93 14.33
CA ASN A 40 -10.46 5.67 15.60
C ASN A 40 -10.09 4.85 16.86
N THR A 41 -9.28 3.80 16.70
CA THR A 41 -8.78 2.98 17.80
C THR A 41 -7.36 2.51 17.50
N GLY A 42 -6.57 2.34 18.55
CA GLY A 42 -5.29 1.62 18.52
C GLY A 42 -5.33 0.33 19.34
N ASP A 43 -6.49 -0.01 19.89
CA ASP A 43 -6.68 -1.22 20.69
C ASP A 43 -6.82 -2.44 19.78
N MET A 44 -6.10 -3.50 20.13
CA MET A 44 -6.05 -4.73 19.33
C MET A 44 -7.42 -5.42 19.23
N GLU A 45 -8.17 -5.50 20.33
CA GLU A 45 -9.47 -6.20 20.33
C GLU A 45 -10.50 -5.41 19.53
N ASP A 46 -10.51 -4.08 19.67
CA ASP A 46 -11.37 -3.22 18.85
C ASP A 46 -11.03 -3.37 17.36
N ILE A 47 -9.74 -3.41 17.00
CA ILE A 47 -9.31 -3.60 15.60
C ILE A 47 -9.79 -4.96 15.07
N ILE A 48 -9.64 -6.03 15.86
CA ILE A 48 -10.09 -7.37 15.50
C ILE A 48 -11.61 -7.38 15.27
N ASP A 49 -12.38 -6.75 16.14
CA ASP A 49 -13.84 -6.68 16.03
C ASP A 49 -14.29 -5.85 14.82
N ILE A 50 -13.69 -4.68 14.60
CA ILE A 50 -14.03 -3.77 13.49
C ILE A 50 -13.71 -4.38 12.13
N LEU A 51 -12.55 -5.04 12.01
CA LEU A 51 -12.11 -5.69 10.79
C LEU A 51 -12.51 -7.17 10.73
N GLU A 52 -13.28 -7.66 11.69
CA GLU A 52 -13.77 -9.03 11.74
C GLU A 52 -12.65 -10.09 11.61
N LEU A 53 -11.45 -9.82 12.15
CA LEU A 53 -10.23 -10.64 12.04
C LEU A 53 -10.22 -11.83 13.02
N TYR A 54 -11.36 -12.51 13.18
CA TYR A 54 -11.53 -13.57 14.18
C TYR A 54 -10.70 -14.83 13.90
N ASP A 55 -10.17 -14.96 12.69
CA ASP A 55 -9.32 -16.07 12.23
C ASP A 55 -7.83 -15.86 12.51
N ILE A 56 -7.46 -14.79 13.22
CA ILE A 56 -6.08 -14.56 13.65
C ILE A 56 -5.57 -15.71 14.54
N GLU A 57 -4.46 -16.34 14.13
CA GLU A 57 -3.87 -17.48 14.84
C GLU A 57 -3.22 -17.04 16.16
N GLU A 58 -2.47 -15.95 16.11
CA GLU A 58 -1.77 -15.38 17.27
C GLU A 58 -2.42 -14.06 17.69
N ARG A 59 -3.14 -14.08 18.82
CA ARG A 59 -3.77 -12.88 19.40
C ARG A 59 -2.76 -12.01 20.16
N ASN A 60 -1.79 -11.50 19.43
CA ASN A 60 -0.80 -10.54 19.89
C ASN A 60 -0.57 -9.48 18.78
N PHE A 61 0.19 -8.42 19.09
CA PHE A 61 0.43 -7.34 18.12
C PHE A 61 1.17 -7.80 16.86
N ASP A 62 2.05 -8.80 16.96
CA ASP A 62 2.81 -9.31 15.82
C ASP A 62 1.88 -10.08 14.86
N GLY A 63 1.03 -10.94 15.40
CA GLY A 63 -0.01 -11.65 14.66
C GLY A 63 -1.03 -10.69 14.03
N LEU A 64 -1.42 -9.63 14.76
CA LEU A 64 -2.32 -8.61 14.21
C LEU A 64 -1.67 -7.89 13.05
N SER A 65 -0.41 -7.48 13.22
CA SER A 65 0.36 -6.79 12.18
C SER A 65 0.50 -7.66 10.92
N ALA A 66 0.82 -8.94 11.07
CA ALA A 66 0.89 -9.89 9.96
C ALA A 66 -0.46 -10.04 9.24
N LYS A 67 -1.57 -10.11 10.00
CA LYS A 67 -2.92 -10.24 9.43
C LYS A 67 -3.36 -8.98 8.70
N LEU A 68 -3.05 -7.80 9.24
CA LEU A 68 -3.28 -6.51 8.59
C LEU A 68 -2.48 -6.38 7.30
N GLU A 69 -1.23 -6.85 7.28
CA GLU A 69 -0.40 -6.89 6.07
C GLU A 69 -1.03 -7.79 5.00
N GLU A 70 -1.43 -9.01 5.34
CA GLU A 70 -2.13 -9.94 4.44
C GLU A 70 -3.43 -9.33 3.87
N LEU A 71 -4.23 -8.72 4.74
CA LEU A 71 -5.48 -8.07 4.36
C LEU A 71 -5.21 -6.92 3.39
N SER A 72 -4.25 -6.05 3.71
CA SER A 72 -3.89 -4.92 2.86
C SER A 72 -3.36 -5.37 1.50
N PHE A 73 -2.59 -6.47 1.44
CA PHE A 73 -2.10 -7.05 0.19
C PHE A 73 -3.24 -7.60 -0.67
N THR A 74 -4.19 -8.32 -0.06
CA THR A 74 -5.38 -8.85 -0.74
C THR A 74 -6.20 -7.72 -1.36
N VAL A 75 -6.52 -6.70 -0.56
CA VAL A 75 -7.34 -5.56 -1.01
C VAL A 75 -6.60 -4.73 -2.06
N SER A 76 -5.29 -4.52 -1.90
CA SER A 76 -4.42 -3.90 -2.90
C SER A 76 -4.53 -4.59 -4.25
N THR A 77 -4.44 -5.93 -4.25
CA THR A 77 -4.53 -6.75 -5.46
C THR A 77 -5.91 -6.64 -6.12
N LEU A 78 -6.99 -6.68 -5.32
CA LEU A 78 -8.35 -6.60 -5.83
C LEU A 78 -8.70 -5.23 -6.41
N LEU A 79 -8.12 -4.16 -5.86
CA LEU A 79 -8.37 -2.80 -6.30
C LEU A 79 -7.34 -2.29 -7.33
N CYS A 80 -6.26 -3.05 -7.57
CA CYS A 80 -5.11 -2.65 -8.40
C CYS A 80 -4.44 -1.36 -7.88
N GLU A 81 -4.30 -1.25 -6.56
CA GLU A 81 -3.77 -0.07 -5.87
C GLU A 81 -2.80 -0.50 -4.78
N ARG A 82 -1.90 0.38 -4.33
CA ARG A 82 -1.00 0.08 -3.22
C ARG A 82 -1.58 0.60 -1.92
N LEU A 83 -2.20 -0.28 -1.15
CA LEU A 83 -2.84 0.01 0.13
C LEU A 83 -2.06 -0.64 1.27
N PHE A 84 -1.99 0.03 2.40
CA PHE A 84 -1.33 -0.49 3.60
C PHE A 84 -1.97 0.08 4.87
N PHE A 85 -1.91 -0.67 5.95
CA PHE A 85 -2.30 -0.17 7.26
C PHE A 85 -1.12 0.48 7.97
N ASP A 86 -1.37 1.59 8.67
CA ASP A 86 -0.40 2.23 9.54
C ASP A 86 -1.12 2.95 10.67
N TYR A 87 -0.41 3.28 11.74
CA TYR A 87 -0.95 4.06 12.84
C TYR A 87 -0.77 5.56 12.56
N THR A 88 -1.84 6.31 12.72
CA THR A 88 -1.81 7.77 12.63
C THR A 88 -1.00 8.38 13.78
N THR A 89 -0.70 9.67 13.70
CA THR A 89 -0.05 10.41 14.81
C THR A 89 -0.86 10.42 16.11
N GLN A 90 -2.14 10.05 16.05
CA GLN A 90 -3.04 9.93 17.20
C GLN A 90 -3.02 8.51 17.80
N GLY A 91 -2.26 7.59 17.22
CA GLY A 91 -2.22 6.18 17.64
C GLY A 91 -3.39 5.34 17.14
N GLU A 92 -4.15 5.85 16.17
CA GLU A 92 -5.31 5.16 15.59
C GLU A 92 -4.90 4.40 14.33
N LEU A 93 -5.46 3.21 14.12
CA LEU A 93 -5.27 2.46 12.89
C LEU A 93 -5.91 3.20 11.70
N GLY A 94 -5.15 3.35 10.63
CA GLY A 94 -5.59 3.92 9.37
C GLY A 94 -5.25 3.04 8.18
N LEU A 95 -6.09 3.07 7.15
CA LEU A 95 -5.79 2.50 5.83
C LEU A 95 -5.33 3.62 4.89
N HIS A 96 -4.13 3.46 4.34
CA HIS A 96 -3.48 4.45 3.51
C HIS A 96 -3.36 3.96 2.06
N LEU A 97 -3.49 4.90 1.12
CA LEU A 97 -3.14 4.76 -0.29
C LEU A 97 -1.75 5.34 -0.52
N ASP A 98 -0.86 4.52 -1.02
CA ASP A 98 0.44 4.96 -1.50
C ASP A 98 0.31 5.48 -2.94
N LEU A 99 0.61 6.77 -3.13
CA LEU A 99 0.65 7.43 -4.44
C LEU A 99 2.06 7.54 -5.02
N SER A 100 3.06 6.91 -4.39
CA SER A 100 4.39 6.77 -4.98
C SER A 100 4.33 5.80 -6.16
N VAL A 101 3.74 6.27 -7.26
CA VAL A 101 3.88 5.67 -8.58
C VAL A 101 5.37 5.63 -8.85
N LYS A 102 5.89 4.42 -9.09
CA LYS A 102 7.25 4.17 -9.57
C LYS A 102 7.63 5.27 -10.56
N LYS A 103 8.56 6.16 -10.17
CA LYS A 103 9.53 6.62 -11.15
C LYS A 103 10.30 5.37 -11.54
N GLU A 104 9.83 4.65 -12.55
CA GLU A 104 10.75 3.89 -13.39
C GLU A 104 11.74 4.93 -13.89
N GLN A 105 12.86 5.06 -13.18
CA GLN A 105 14.02 5.69 -13.76
C GLN A 105 14.31 4.85 -15.01
N PRO A 106 14.41 5.46 -16.21
CA PRO A 106 14.97 4.74 -17.32
C PRO A 106 16.35 4.28 -16.86
N VAL A 107 16.55 2.96 -16.79
CA VAL A 107 17.88 2.37 -16.66
C VAL A 107 18.69 3.02 -17.76
N GLN A 108 19.60 3.91 -17.36
CA GLN A 108 20.61 4.45 -18.24
C GLN A 108 21.39 3.23 -18.70
N THR A 109 21.14 2.77 -19.91
CA THR A 109 22.07 1.91 -20.64
C THR A 109 23.37 2.69 -20.69
N GLY A 110 24.29 2.30 -19.80
CA GLY A 110 25.61 2.89 -19.71
C GLY A 110 26.21 2.94 -21.11
N GLY A 111 26.48 4.16 -21.57
CA GLY A 111 27.17 4.39 -22.82
C GLY A 111 28.48 3.64 -22.81
N VAL A 112 28.68 2.79 -23.81
CA VAL A 112 30.00 2.33 -24.19
C VAL A 112 30.76 3.57 -24.66
N LYS A 113 31.54 4.16 -23.76
CA LYS A 113 32.65 5.02 -24.13
C LYS A 113 33.87 4.13 -24.20
N ASP A 114 34.26 3.88 -25.44
CA ASP A 114 35.62 3.58 -25.87
C ASP A 114 36.67 4.22 -24.94
N THR A 115 37.64 3.42 -24.48
CA THR A 115 39.07 3.64 -24.70
C THR A 115 39.90 2.68 -23.85
N SER A 116 40.46 1.63 -24.46
CA SER A 116 41.80 1.14 -24.08
C SER A 116 42.34 0.12 -25.09
N ALA A 117 43.20 0.63 -25.98
CA ALA A 117 44.45 0.03 -26.42
C ALA A 117 44.45 -1.46 -26.85
N PHE A 118 44.16 -1.71 -28.12
CA PHE A 118 44.71 -2.88 -28.83
C PHE A 118 45.94 -2.45 -29.65
N ARG A 119 47.13 -2.89 -29.22
CA ARG A 119 48.35 -2.80 -30.03
C ARG A 119 48.35 -3.94 -31.07
N PRO A 120 48.81 -3.71 -32.31
CA PRO A 120 48.95 -4.76 -33.30
C PRO A 120 50.26 -5.54 -33.04
N PHE A 121 50.18 -6.86 -32.87
CA PHE A 121 51.34 -7.71 -33.12
C PHE A 121 51.44 -7.95 -34.62
N LYS A 122 52.60 -7.59 -35.17
CA LYS A 122 52.99 -7.74 -36.55
C LYS A 122 54.05 -8.85 -36.61
N LEU A 123 53.82 -9.80 -37.52
CA LEU A 123 54.68 -10.91 -37.99
C LEU A 123 54.95 -12.06 -37.01
#